data_AF-A0A7S3KLU3-F1
#
_entry.id   AF-A0A7S3KLU3-F1
#
_cell.length_a   1.000
_cell.length_b   1.000
_cell.length_c   1.000
_cell.angle_alpha   90.00
_cell.angle_beta   90.00
_cell.angle_gamma   90.00
#
_symmetry.space_group_name_H-M   'P 1'
#
loop_
_entity.id
_entity.type
_entity.pdbx_description
1 polymer ?
#
loop_
_entity_poly.entity_id
_entity_poly.type
_entity_poly.pdbx_seq_one_letter_code
_entity_poly.pdbx_strand_id
1 'polypeptide(L)'
;NNLEDILGKLECYSALSDWEKVSDTVEKLWEEEKRPNEIVNNYKVSEFASYASWNLKRWDKFQEYTNKIQDKDPYQKNFFQSVIFIQQNKFKSAEKCIDRCRELIDPKMKSRSINQSMLELQYLKELEEIIEYK
;
A
#
# COMPACT_ATOMS: atom_id res chain seq x y z
N ASN A 1 -5.85 -9.39 22.26
CA ASN A 1 -7.18 -9.42 21.60
C ASN A 1 -7.55 -8.16 20.83
N ASN A 2 -6.93 -6.98 21.01
CA ASN A 2 -7.38 -5.76 20.29
C ASN A 2 -6.96 -5.68 18.81
N LEU A 3 -5.75 -6.13 18.45
CA LEU A 3 -5.22 -5.98 17.08
C LEU A 3 -6.00 -6.76 16.02
N GLU A 4 -6.37 -8.00 16.30
CA GLU A 4 -7.07 -8.86 15.35
C GLU A 4 -8.48 -8.31 15.03
N ASP A 5 -9.18 -7.81 16.05
CA ASP A 5 -10.48 -7.15 15.88
C ASP A 5 -10.37 -5.88 15.03
N ILE A 6 -9.30 -5.09 15.23
CA ILE A 6 -9.02 -3.90 14.43
C ILE A 6 -8.76 -4.29 12.98
N LEU A 7 -7.88 -5.27 12.74
CA LEU A 7 -7.54 -5.72 11.38
C LEU A 7 -8.78 -6.26 10.66
N GLY A 8 -9.61 -7.05 11.34
CA GLY A 8 -10.87 -7.56 10.78
C GLY A 8 -11.82 -6.43 10.38
N LYS A 9 -11.94 -5.37 11.18
CA LYS A 9 -12.74 -4.18 10.81
C LYS A 9 -12.18 -3.47 9.59
N LEU A 10 -10.86 -3.25 9.54
CA LEU A 10 -10.19 -2.61 8.40
C LEU A 10 -10.37 -3.43 7.12
N GLU A 11 -10.24 -4.76 7.21
CA GLU A 11 -10.50 -5.69 6.10
C GLU A 11 -11.94 -5.56 5.60
N CYS A 12 -12.94 -5.54 6.50
CA CYS A 12 -14.34 -5.36 6.13
C CYS A 12 -14.60 -4.01 5.44
N TYR A 13 -14.10 -2.90 5.99
CA TYR A 13 -14.27 -1.58 5.38
C TYR A 13 -13.56 -1.47 4.04
N SER A 14 -12.36 -2.04 3.91
CA SER A 14 -11.63 -2.11 2.65
C SER A 14 -12.38 -2.93 1.60
N ALA A 15 -12.96 -4.07 1.96
CA ALA A 15 -13.77 -4.89 1.05
C ALA A 15 -15.03 -4.15 0.56
N LEU A 16 -15.57 -3.25 1.38
CA LEU A 16 -16.70 -2.37 1.04
C LEU A 16 -16.28 -1.08 0.32
N SER A 17 -14.98 -0.85 0.11
CA SER A 17 -14.43 0.42 -0.40
C SER A 17 -14.81 1.66 0.43
N ASP A 18 -15.08 1.48 1.73
CA ASP A 18 -15.42 2.56 2.66
C ASP A 18 -14.14 3.17 3.25
N TRP A 19 -13.39 3.86 2.40
CA TRP A 19 -12.05 4.38 2.74
C TRP A 19 -12.05 5.46 3.81
N GLU A 20 -13.14 6.23 3.94
CA GLU A 20 -13.29 7.20 5.03
C GLU A 20 -13.32 6.48 6.39
N LYS A 21 -14.08 5.38 6.54
CA LYS A 21 -14.05 4.59 7.78
C LYS A 21 -12.71 3.94 8.06
N VAL A 22 -11.99 3.50 7.03
CA VAL A 22 -10.61 3.00 7.18
C VAL A 22 -9.73 4.11 7.72
N SER A 23 -9.77 5.31 7.12
CA SER A 23 -8.99 6.47 7.54
C SER A 23 -9.32 6.88 8.98
N ASP A 24 -10.60 7.01 9.32
CA ASP A 24 -11.05 7.37 10.68
C ASP A 24 -10.59 6.36 11.73
N THR A 25 -10.66 5.06 11.40
CA THR A 25 -10.24 4.00 12.32
C THR A 25 -8.73 4.07 12.54
N VAL A 26 -7.95 4.21 11.47
CA VAL A 26 -6.49 4.37 11.53
C VAL A 26 -6.11 5.62 12.33
N GLU A 27 -6.73 6.75 12.06
CA GLU A 27 -6.42 8.02 12.71
C GLU A 27 -6.72 7.97 14.21
N LYS A 28 -7.85 7.37 14.63
CA LYS A 28 -8.15 7.13 16.05
C LYS A 28 -7.10 6.26 16.73
N LEU A 29 -6.64 5.20 16.07
CA LEU A 29 -5.56 4.36 16.61
C LEU A 29 -4.27 5.16 16.80
N TRP A 30 -3.98 6.11 15.92
CA TRP A 30 -2.83 6.99 16.04
C TRP A 30 -2.97 8.04 17.14
N GLU A 31 -4.19 8.56 17.37
CA GLU A 31 -4.46 9.59 18.39
C GLU A 31 -4.56 9.02 19.81
N GLU A 32 -5.21 7.86 19.96
CA GLU A 32 -5.40 7.21 21.26
C GLU A 32 -4.08 6.69 21.84
N GLU A 33 -3.16 6.29 20.97
CA GLU A 33 -1.88 5.69 21.34
C GLU A 33 -0.77 6.75 21.37
N LYS A 34 -0.70 7.53 22.47
CA LYS A 34 0.32 8.57 22.74
C LYS A 34 1.79 8.09 22.64
N ARG A 35 2.05 6.79 22.47
CA ARG A 35 3.36 6.21 22.11
C ARG A 35 3.16 5.16 21.01
N PRO A 36 4.05 5.07 19.99
CA PRO A 36 3.95 4.03 18.97
C PRO A 36 4.02 2.64 19.61
N ASN A 37 2.90 1.92 19.63
CA ASN A 37 2.81 0.56 20.13
C ASN A 37 2.92 -0.46 18.97
N GLU A 38 2.90 -1.77 19.27
CA GLU A 38 3.00 -2.82 18.26
C GLU A 38 1.84 -2.82 17.24
N ILE A 39 0.69 -2.23 17.59
CA ILE A 39 -0.50 -2.15 16.73
C ILE A 39 -0.32 -1.08 15.67
N VAL A 40 0.04 0.13 16.07
CA VAL A 40 0.28 1.27 15.18
C VAL A 40 1.47 1.01 14.26
N ASN A 41 2.50 0.32 14.78
CA ASN A 41 3.67 -0.09 14.00
C ASN A 41 3.44 -1.36 13.16
N ASN A 42 2.22 -1.91 13.16
CA ASN A 42 1.91 -3.09 12.37
C ASN A 42 1.87 -2.73 10.87
N TYR A 43 2.59 -3.51 10.08
CA TYR A 43 2.71 -3.29 8.63
C TYR A 43 1.35 -3.34 7.92
N LYS A 44 0.42 -4.21 8.35
CA LYS A 44 -0.93 -4.31 7.77
C LYS A 44 -1.76 -3.04 8.04
N VAL A 45 -1.66 -2.48 9.24
CA VAL A 45 -2.35 -1.22 9.56
C VAL A 45 -1.80 -0.10 8.68
N SER A 46 -0.48 -0.04 8.50
CA SER A 46 0.17 0.92 7.59
C SER A 46 -0.25 0.72 6.13
N GLU A 47 -0.46 -0.52 5.70
CA GLU A 47 -0.95 -0.85 4.36
C GLU A 47 -2.39 -0.38 4.14
N PHE A 48 -3.33 -0.69 5.06
CA PHE A 48 -4.70 -0.18 4.98
C PHE A 48 -4.76 1.35 5.00
N ALA A 49 -3.96 1.97 5.87
CA ALA A 49 -3.83 3.42 5.96
C ALA A 49 -3.33 4.03 4.63
N SER A 50 -2.36 3.39 4.00
CA SER A 50 -1.82 3.80 2.70
C SER A 50 -2.87 3.69 1.60
N TYR A 51 -3.56 2.55 1.49
CA TYR A 51 -4.65 2.35 0.53
C TYR A 51 -5.77 3.38 0.69
N ALA A 52 -6.24 3.61 1.92
CA ALA A 52 -7.28 4.61 2.19
C ALA A 52 -6.81 6.02 1.79
N SER A 53 -5.60 6.40 2.18
CA SER A 53 -5.04 7.72 1.86
C SER A 53 -4.88 7.93 0.36
N TRP A 54 -4.47 6.89 -0.39
CA TRP A 54 -4.39 6.96 -1.85
C TRP A 54 -5.78 7.14 -2.48
N ASN A 55 -6.78 6.33 -2.09
CA ASN A 55 -8.15 6.42 -2.61
C ASN A 55 -8.82 7.76 -2.27
N LEU A 56 -8.53 8.32 -1.10
CA LEU A 56 -9.01 9.63 -0.65
C LEU A 56 -8.18 10.80 -1.19
N LYS A 57 -7.16 10.54 -2.01
CA LYS A 57 -6.23 11.54 -2.58
C LYS A 57 -5.49 12.37 -1.52
N ARG A 58 -5.31 11.83 -0.31
CA ARG A 58 -4.55 12.43 0.80
C ARG A 58 -3.06 12.07 0.65
N TRP A 59 -2.39 12.69 -0.33
CA TRP A 59 -1.02 12.33 -0.75
C TRP A 59 0.03 12.43 0.36
N ASP A 60 -0.06 13.43 1.24
CA ASP A 60 0.89 13.59 2.35
C ASP A 60 0.82 12.41 3.33
N LYS A 61 -0.41 12.01 3.72
CA LYS A 61 -0.64 10.83 4.57
C LYS A 61 -0.25 9.54 3.87
N PHE A 62 -0.52 9.42 2.57
CA PHE A 62 -0.14 8.25 1.79
C PHE A 62 1.38 8.03 1.81
N GLN A 63 2.17 9.10 1.64
CA GLN A 63 3.62 9.02 1.73
C GLN A 63 4.09 8.66 3.14
N GLU A 64 3.49 9.25 4.18
CA GLU A 64 3.82 8.93 5.57
C GLU A 64 3.59 7.45 5.89
N TYR A 65 2.42 6.91 5.55
CA TYR A 65 2.07 5.52 5.81
C TYR A 65 2.89 4.54 4.97
N THR A 66 3.17 4.85 3.72
CA THR A 66 4.01 4.01 2.85
C THR A 66 5.42 3.83 3.41
N ASN A 67 5.99 4.88 4.02
CA ASN A 67 7.31 4.81 4.65
C ASN A 67 7.33 3.92 5.90
N LYS A 68 6.17 3.71 6.54
CA LYS A 68 6.01 2.82 7.71
C LYS A 68 5.79 1.35 7.32
N ILE A 69 5.50 1.06 6.05
CA ILE A 69 5.48 -0.32 5.55
C ILE A 69 6.93 -0.85 5.64
N GLN A 70 7.18 -1.58 6.73
CA GLN A 70 8.45 -2.26 6.97
C GLN A 70 8.72 -3.27 5.85
N ASP A 71 9.94 -3.81 5.80
CA ASP A 71 10.37 -4.76 4.75
C ASP A 71 9.66 -6.13 4.80
N LYS A 72 8.56 -6.26 5.56
CA LYS A 72 7.70 -7.44 5.63
C LYS A 72 6.86 -7.62 4.36
N ASP A 73 6.49 -6.53 3.68
CA ASP A 73 5.90 -6.59 2.34
C ASP A 73 6.64 -5.67 1.37
N PRO A 74 7.76 -6.15 0.81
CA PRO A 74 8.57 -5.35 -0.11
C PRO A 74 7.84 -5.07 -1.43
N TYR A 75 6.89 -5.92 -1.85
CA TYR A 75 6.16 -5.69 -3.09
C TYR A 75 5.23 -4.49 -2.93
N GLN A 76 4.37 -4.52 -1.91
CA GLN A 76 3.37 -3.48 -1.67
C GLN A 76 4.03 -2.11 -1.42
N LYS A 77 5.15 -2.10 -0.68
CA LYS A 77 5.95 -0.90 -0.45
C LYS A 77 6.46 -0.28 -1.75
N ASN A 78 7.09 -1.07 -2.63
CA ASN A 78 7.62 -0.57 -3.91
C ASN A 78 6.49 -0.12 -4.83
N PHE A 79 5.35 -0.82 -4.82
CA PHE A 79 4.18 -0.44 -5.61
C PHE A 79 3.62 0.92 -5.18
N PHE A 80 3.45 1.17 -3.88
CA PHE A 80 3.02 2.49 -3.41
C PHE A 80 4.05 3.59 -3.66
N GLN A 81 5.34 3.27 -3.53
CA GLN A 81 6.40 4.23 -3.85
C GLN A 81 6.40 4.62 -5.32
N SER A 82 6.14 3.69 -6.25
CA SER A 82 6.04 4.03 -7.67
C SER A 82 4.88 4.99 -7.93
N VAL A 83 3.71 4.76 -7.32
CA VAL A 83 2.55 5.67 -7.40
C VAL A 83 2.90 7.07 -6.86
N ILE A 84 3.57 7.16 -5.71
CA ILE A 84 4.02 8.44 -5.13
C ILE A 84 5.00 9.14 -6.08
N PHE A 85 5.97 8.42 -6.65
CA PHE A 85 6.93 9.01 -7.57
C PHE A 85 6.30 9.47 -8.88
N ILE A 86 5.31 8.74 -9.41
CA ILE A 86 4.52 9.19 -10.57
C ILE A 86 3.79 10.49 -10.24
N GLN A 87 3.15 10.58 -9.07
CA GLN A 87 2.47 11.80 -8.62
C GLN A 87 3.43 13.00 -8.49
N GLN A 88 4.68 12.74 -8.10
CA GLN A 88 5.73 13.76 -7.99
C GLN A 88 6.47 14.03 -9.32
N ASN A 89 6.05 13.43 -10.44
CA ASN A 89 6.73 13.48 -11.74
C ASN A 89 8.19 12.98 -11.71
N LYS A 90 8.53 12.09 -10.77
CA LYS A 90 9.85 11.45 -10.62
C LYS A 90 9.88 10.11 -11.34
N PHE A 91 9.65 10.13 -12.65
CA PHE A 91 9.43 8.93 -13.46
C PHE A 91 10.57 7.90 -13.39
N LYS A 92 11.83 8.33 -13.45
CA LYS A 92 13.00 7.43 -13.30
C LYS A 92 13.05 6.68 -11.98
N SER A 93 12.54 7.29 -10.90
CA SER A 93 12.45 6.62 -9.60
C SER A 93 11.25 5.67 -9.56
N ALA A 94 10.14 6.04 -10.21
CA ALA A 94 8.99 5.17 -10.34
C ALA A 94 9.31 3.89 -11.13
N GLU A 95 10.00 4.00 -12.26
CA GLU A 95 10.45 2.87 -13.08
C GLU A 95 11.29 1.88 -12.25
N LYS A 96 12.25 2.37 -11.46
CA LYS A 96 13.06 1.52 -10.57
C LYS A 96 12.22 0.75 -9.56
N CYS A 97 11.19 1.38 -9.00
CA CYS A 97 10.27 0.71 -8.09
C CYS A 97 9.40 -0.33 -8.81
N ILE A 98 8.94 -0.04 -10.04
CA ILE A 98 8.18 -0.97 -10.88
C ILE A 98 9.02 -2.21 -11.22
N ASP A 99 10.27 -2.02 -11.63
CA ASP A 99 11.21 -3.11 -11.90
C ASP A 99 11.43 -3.97 -10.66
N ARG A 100 11.59 -3.33 -9.49
CA ARG A 100 11.71 -4.06 -8.22
C ARG A 100 10.46 -4.87 -7.89
N CYS A 101 9.27 -4.35 -8.17
CA CYS A 101 8.02 -5.08 -8.03
C CYS A 101 7.99 -6.34 -8.91
N ARG A 102 8.46 -6.26 -10.16
CA ARG A 102 8.54 -7.43 -11.06
C ARG A 102 9.45 -8.53 -10.54
N GLU A 103 10.65 -8.16 -10.09
CA GLU A 103 11.60 -9.11 -9.49
C GLU A 103 10.99 -9.88 -8.31
N LEU A 104 10.06 -9.25 -7.57
CA LEU A 104 9.37 -9.84 -6.43
C LEU A 104 8.15 -10.69 -6.83
N ILE A 105 7.58 -10.50 -8.03
CA ILE A 105 6.48 -11.31 -8.58
C ILE A 105 7.01 -12.64 -9.15
N ASP A 106 8.18 -12.64 -9.77
CA ASP A 106 8.75 -13.83 -10.46
C ASP A 106 8.77 -15.12 -9.61
N PRO A 107 9.12 -15.09 -8.31
CA PRO A 107 9.05 -16.27 -7.45
C PRO A 107 7.60 -16.71 -7.14
N LYS A 108 6.66 -15.76 -7.04
CA LYS A 108 5.24 -16.03 -6.74
C LYS A 108 4.51 -16.68 -7.91
N MET A 109 4.87 -16.34 -9.16
CA MET A 109 4.31 -17.00 -10.34
C MET A 109 4.64 -18.50 -10.38
N LYS A 110 5.80 -18.89 -9.86
CA LYS A 110 6.27 -20.28 -9.85
C LYS A 110 5.54 -21.16 -8.82
N SER A 111 4.82 -20.57 -7.85
CA SER A 111 4.27 -21.28 -6.68
C SER A 111 2.75 -21.52 -6.68
N ARG A 112 2.05 -21.33 -7.82
CA ARG A 112 0.58 -21.48 -8.05
C ARG A 112 -0.31 -20.28 -7.73
N SER A 113 0.21 -19.12 -7.31
CA SER A 113 -0.58 -17.88 -7.19
C SER A 113 -0.69 -17.11 -8.52
N ILE A 114 -0.94 -17.81 -9.62
CA ILE A 114 -0.86 -17.25 -10.99
C ILE A 114 -1.88 -16.12 -11.18
N ASN A 115 -3.12 -16.29 -10.73
CA ASN A 115 -4.18 -15.28 -10.92
C ASN A 115 -3.85 -13.96 -10.21
N GLN A 116 -3.35 -14.03 -8.97
CA GLN A 116 -2.94 -12.85 -8.22
C GLN A 116 -1.72 -12.19 -8.86
N SER A 117 -0.72 -12.99 -9.25
CA SER A 117 0.50 -12.47 -9.89
C SER A 117 0.20 -11.80 -11.24
N MET A 118 -0.77 -12.32 -12.00
CA MET A 118 -1.21 -11.73 -13.27
C MET A 118 -1.88 -10.36 -13.06
N LEU A 119 -2.72 -10.24 -12.03
CA LEU A 119 -3.35 -8.96 -11.67
C LEU A 119 -2.30 -7.93 -11.22
N GLU A 120 -1.33 -8.36 -10.40
CA GLU A 120 -0.19 -7.54 -9.97
C GLU A 120 0.63 -7.03 -11.17
N LEU A 121 0.88 -7.88 -12.18
CA LEU A 121 1.55 -7.46 -13.42
C LEU A 121 0.74 -6.46 -14.26
N GLN A 122 -0.58 -6.64 -14.31
CA GLN A 122 -1.48 -5.72 -15.01
C GLN A 122 -1.40 -4.31 -14.39
N TYR A 123 -1.43 -4.21 -13.06
CA TYR A 123 -1.29 -2.91 -12.38
C TYR A 123 0.06 -2.25 -12.67
N LEU A 124 1.16 -3.02 -12.68
CA LEU A 124 2.47 -2.47 -13.04
C LEU A 124 2.50 -1.96 -14.47
N LYS A 125 1.87 -2.67 -15.40
CA LYS A 125 1.79 -2.25 -16.80
C LYS A 125 1.01 -0.94 -16.96
N GLU A 126 -0.10 -0.78 -16.25
CA GLU A 126 -0.88 0.46 -16.24
C GLU A 126 -0.06 1.65 -15.73
N LEU A 127 0.76 1.45 -14.68
CA LEU A 127 1.64 2.51 -14.18
C LEU A 127 2.71 2.93 -15.20
N GLU A 128 3.25 1.99 -15.97
CA GLU A 128 4.19 2.32 -17.06
C GLU A 128 3.54 3.10 -18.19
N GLU A 129 2.33 2.72 -18.58
CA GLU A 129 1.60 3.45 -19.63
C GLU A 129 1.32 4.90 -19.20
N ILE A 130 1.05 5.12 -17.91
CA ILE A 130 0.94 6.48 -17.35
C ILE A 130 2.26 7.24 -17.46
N ILE A 131 3.40 6.58 -17.20
CA ILE A 131 4.72 7.18 -17.33
C ILE A 131 5.04 7.50 -18.79
N GLU A 132 4.79 6.58 -19.71
CA GLU A 132 5.07 6.74 -21.15
C GLU A 132 4.22 7.85 -21.79
N TYR A 133 3.00 8.06 -21.30
CA TYR A 133 2.12 9.11 -21.79
C TYR A 133 2.50 10.52 -21.31
N LYS A 134 3.29 10.64 -20.23
CA LYS A 134 3.63 11.91 -19.58
C LYS A 134 4.96 12.51 -20.06
#